data_AF-A0A6I0E5X9-F1
#
_entry.id   AF-A0A6I0E5X9-F1
#
_cell.length_a   1.000
_cell.length_b   1.000
_cell.length_c   1.000
_cell.angle_alpha   90.00
_cell.angle_beta   90.00
_cell.angle_gamma   90.00
#
_symmetry.space_group_name_H-M   'P 1'
#
loop_
_entity.id
_entity.type
_entity.pdbx_description
1 polymer ?
#
loop_
_entity_poly.entity_id
_entity_poly.type
_entity_poly.pdbx_seq_one_letter_code
_entity_poly.pdbx_strand_id
1 'polypeptide(L)'
;EHTVQVMADDSYAFNSSQNKLHIQLRQRLLSWSNHVKSWVDESNLPVLAIRYEDMKSDPFNTFSKAIDFIGICKSEQSIRRAIQFSDFKEIQKQEVEKGFKEKPAKVKTFFRKGIAGAWKDEMPEDLVKQICTDHAEIMKRFGYLDDSGKPI
;
A
#
# COMPACT_ATOMS: atom_id res chain seq x y z
N GLU A 1 -5.72 0.61 -18.26
CA GLU A 1 -5.75 2.00 -18.75
C GLU A 1 -6.44 2.95 -17.78
N HIS A 2 -7.76 2.89 -17.58
CA HIS A 2 -8.49 3.83 -16.70
C HIS A 2 -7.89 3.97 -15.28
N THR A 3 -7.51 2.87 -14.63
CA THR A 3 -6.89 2.92 -13.30
C THR A 3 -5.57 3.68 -13.28
N VAL A 4 -4.75 3.56 -14.33
CA VAL A 4 -3.47 4.29 -14.43
C VAL A 4 -3.72 5.79 -14.57
N GLN A 5 -4.73 6.18 -15.36
CA GLN A 5 -5.15 7.58 -15.47
C GLN A 5 -5.62 8.15 -14.13
N VAL A 6 -6.40 7.38 -13.38
CA VAL A 6 -6.83 7.76 -12.02
C VAL A 6 -5.63 7.91 -11.08
N MET A 7 -4.62 7.04 -11.18
CA MET A 7 -3.39 7.17 -10.40
C MET A 7 -2.61 8.45 -10.69
N ALA A 8 -2.76 9.04 -11.89
CA ALA A 8 -2.13 10.28 -12.28
C ALA A 8 -3.01 11.54 -12.02
N ASP A 9 -4.24 11.38 -11.51
CA ASP A 9 -5.20 12.48 -11.35
C ASP A 9 -5.09 13.15 -9.96
N ASP A 10 -4.49 14.35 -9.93
CA ASP A 10 -4.37 15.18 -8.73
C ASP A 10 -5.69 15.67 -8.13
N SER A 11 -6.79 15.55 -8.85
CA SER A 11 -8.12 15.90 -8.37
C SER A 11 -8.92 14.70 -7.86
N TYR A 12 -8.36 13.49 -7.96
CA TYR A 12 -9.10 12.26 -7.67
C TYR A 12 -9.63 12.24 -6.24
N ALA A 13 -10.89 11.80 -6.10
CA ALA A 13 -11.55 11.66 -4.83
C ALA A 13 -12.45 10.42 -4.80
N PHE A 14 -12.36 9.67 -3.70
CA PHE A 14 -13.25 8.58 -3.38
C PHE A 14 -14.59 9.14 -2.84
N ASN A 15 -15.70 8.45 -3.12
CA ASN A 15 -17.06 8.87 -2.75
C ASN A 15 -17.40 10.31 -3.17
N SER A 16 -17.07 10.67 -4.41
CA SER A 16 -17.25 12.02 -4.96
C SER A 16 -18.62 12.26 -5.62
N SER A 17 -19.48 11.24 -5.72
CA SER A 17 -20.80 11.39 -6.34
C SER A 17 -21.71 12.25 -5.49
N GLN A 18 -22.28 13.28 -6.09
CA GLN A 18 -23.24 14.18 -5.42
C GLN A 18 -24.66 13.61 -5.38
N ASN A 19 -24.96 12.61 -6.21
CA ASN A 19 -26.32 12.08 -6.40
C ASN A 19 -26.55 10.73 -5.68
N LYS A 20 -25.69 10.35 -4.74
CA LYS A 20 -25.82 9.12 -3.96
C LYS A 20 -25.27 9.31 -2.55
N LEU A 21 -25.96 8.72 -1.58
CA LEU A 21 -25.43 8.58 -0.22
C LEU A 21 -24.38 7.47 -0.16
N HIS A 22 -23.19 7.82 0.31
CA HIS A 22 -22.08 6.90 0.52
C HIS A 22 -22.01 6.48 1.99
N ILE A 23 -21.56 5.25 2.25
CA ILE A 23 -21.33 4.74 3.61
C ILE A 23 -20.16 5.48 4.29
N GLN A 24 -19.23 6.00 3.48
CA GLN A 24 -18.06 6.74 3.93
C GLN A 24 -18.09 8.16 3.38
N LEU A 25 -17.44 9.09 4.08
CA LEU A 25 -17.26 10.47 3.63
C LEU A 25 -16.42 10.53 2.34
N ARG A 26 -16.56 11.66 1.62
CA ARG A 26 -15.71 11.99 0.48
C ARG A 26 -14.27 12.12 0.94
N GLN A 27 -13.35 11.46 0.25
CA GLN A 27 -11.92 11.47 0.57
C GLN A 27 -11.15 11.93 -0.66
N ARG A 28 -10.41 13.04 -0.55
CA ARG A 28 -9.51 13.49 -1.62
C ARG A 28 -8.25 12.66 -1.56
N LEU A 29 -7.98 11.91 -2.62
CA LEU A 29 -6.84 11.01 -2.71
C LEU A 29 -5.71 11.58 -3.56
N LEU A 30 -6.01 12.46 -4.52
CA LEU A 30 -5.02 13.00 -5.47
C LEU A 30 -4.41 11.87 -6.33
N SER A 31 -3.34 12.19 -7.07
CA SER A 31 -2.51 11.19 -7.74
C SER A 31 -1.76 10.34 -6.72
N TRP A 32 -1.24 9.18 -7.12
CA TRP A 32 -0.43 8.35 -6.23
C TRP A 32 0.77 9.11 -5.64
N SER A 33 1.48 9.87 -6.47
CA SER A 33 2.61 10.70 -6.00
C SER A 33 2.17 11.72 -4.95
N ASN A 34 1.10 12.46 -5.23
CA ASN A 34 0.65 13.53 -4.34
C ASN A 34 -0.04 12.97 -3.08
N HIS A 35 -0.69 11.81 -3.18
CA HIS A 35 -1.15 11.08 -2.00
C HIS A 35 0.03 10.77 -1.07
N VAL A 36 1.11 10.20 -1.59
CA VAL A 36 2.31 9.89 -0.80
C VAL A 36 2.91 11.17 -0.21
N LYS A 37 3.16 12.20 -1.03
CA LYS A 37 3.70 13.51 -0.58
C LYS A 37 2.86 14.13 0.54
N SER A 38 1.54 14.12 0.40
CA SER A 38 0.64 14.71 1.40
C SER A 38 0.80 14.08 2.79
N TRP A 39 1.16 12.79 2.85
CA TRP A 39 1.43 12.09 4.10
C TRP A 39 2.86 12.32 4.59
N VAL A 40 3.86 12.12 3.73
CA VAL A 40 5.27 12.07 4.16
C VAL A 40 5.92 13.45 4.31
N ASP A 41 5.44 14.46 3.57
CA ASP A 41 6.04 15.79 3.53
C ASP A 41 5.11 16.87 4.12
N GLU A 42 3.80 16.77 3.86
CA GLU A 42 2.86 17.87 4.15
C GLU A 42 2.00 17.65 5.40
N SER A 43 2.03 16.45 5.99
CA SER A 43 1.17 16.11 7.13
C SER A 43 1.51 16.88 8.40
N ASN A 44 2.73 17.41 8.52
CA ASN A 44 3.29 18.01 9.75
C ASN A 44 3.27 17.06 10.96
N LEU A 45 3.14 15.75 10.72
CA LEU A 45 3.19 14.72 11.75
C LEU A 45 4.55 14.02 11.72
N PRO A 46 5.00 13.46 12.86
CA PRO A 46 6.05 12.44 12.82
C PRO A 46 5.55 11.27 11.98
N VAL A 47 6.27 10.94 10.90
CA VAL A 47 5.91 9.85 9.99
C VAL A 47 7.09 8.89 9.82
N LEU A 48 6.82 7.60 9.97
CA LEU A 48 7.70 6.52 9.54
C LEU A 48 7.11 5.87 8.29
N ALA A 49 7.78 6.07 7.15
CA ALA A 49 7.43 5.36 5.93
C ALA A 49 8.00 3.94 5.96
N ILE A 50 7.14 2.94 5.75
CA ILE A 50 7.51 1.52 5.64
C ILE A 50 6.99 1.00 4.30
N ARG A 51 7.87 0.34 3.53
CA ARG A 51 7.47 -0.29 2.27
C ARG A 51 6.89 -1.67 2.52
N TYR A 52 5.93 -2.06 1.69
CA TYR A 52 5.37 -3.40 1.70
C TYR A 52 6.42 -4.48 1.47
N GLU A 53 7.35 -4.22 0.55
CA GLU A 53 8.45 -5.10 0.17
C GLU A 53 9.41 -5.38 1.34
N ASP A 54 9.67 -4.38 2.18
CA ASP A 54 10.55 -4.51 3.35
C ASP A 54 9.87 -5.36 4.43
N MET A 55 8.56 -5.20 4.64
CA MET A 55 7.77 -6.06 5.54
C MET A 55 7.75 -7.53 5.09
N LYS A 56 7.97 -7.81 3.81
CA LYS A 56 8.03 -9.17 3.28
C LYS A 56 9.44 -9.76 3.30
N SER A 57 10.45 -8.96 2.96
CA SER A 57 11.85 -9.40 2.86
C SER A 57 12.54 -9.48 4.22
N ASP A 58 12.27 -8.52 5.11
CA ASP A 58 12.80 -8.48 6.47
C ASP A 58 11.71 -8.08 7.47
N PRO A 59 10.74 -8.99 7.75
CA PRO A 59 9.57 -8.68 8.57
C PRO A 59 9.94 -8.25 9.99
N PHE A 60 10.94 -8.91 10.59
CA PHE A 60 11.31 -8.67 11.99
C PHE A 60 11.91 -7.28 12.18
N ASN A 61 12.92 -6.91 11.39
CA ASN A 61 13.55 -5.60 11.55
C ASN A 61 12.59 -4.49 11.10
N THR A 62 11.81 -4.70 10.04
CA THR A 62 10.85 -3.71 9.57
C THR A 62 9.74 -3.45 10.58
N PHE A 63 9.16 -4.49 11.16
CA PHE A 63 8.12 -4.32 12.18
C PHE A 63 8.69 -3.80 13.50
N SER A 64 9.91 -4.19 13.89
CA SER A 64 10.57 -3.65 15.09
C SER A 64 10.77 -2.13 14.98
N LYS A 65 11.20 -1.62 13.80
CA LYS A 65 11.26 -0.17 13.53
C LYS A 65 9.92 0.52 13.76
N ALA A 66 8.81 -0.11 13.36
CA ALA A 66 7.47 0.43 13.58
C ALA A 66 7.12 0.51 15.07
N ILE A 67 7.42 -0.56 15.82
CA ILE A 67 7.19 -0.67 17.27
C ILE A 67 8.01 0.37 18.04
N ASP A 68 9.27 0.55 17.68
CA ASP A 68 10.16 1.54 18.28
C ASP A 68 9.67 2.96 17.98
N PHE A 69 9.25 3.23 16.73
CA PHE A 69 8.74 4.53 16.32
C PHE A 69 7.49 4.97 17.08
N ILE A 70 6.57 4.04 17.37
CA ILE A 70 5.38 4.33 18.19
C ILE A 70 5.65 4.29 19.70
N GLY A 71 6.90 4.06 20.12
CA GLY A 71 7.32 4.09 21.52
C GLY A 71 6.83 2.90 22.36
N ILE A 72 6.54 1.75 21.74
CA ILE A 72 6.05 0.57 22.45
C ILE A 72 7.21 -0.36 22.79
N CYS A 73 7.46 -0.62 24.07
CA CYS A 73 8.46 -1.61 24.50
C CYS A 73 7.87 -3.04 24.47
N LYS A 74 8.40 -3.92 23.62
CA LYS A 74 8.01 -5.34 23.55
C LYS A 74 9.22 -6.25 23.43
N SER A 75 9.08 -7.48 23.94
CA SER A 75 10.10 -8.51 23.75
C SER A 75 10.14 -8.98 22.30
N GLU A 76 11.32 -9.40 21.85
CA GLU A 76 11.51 -10.04 20.54
C GLU A 76 10.50 -11.17 20.29
N GLN A 77 10.23 -12.00 21.30
CA GLN A 77 9.25 -13.08 21.21
C GLN A 77 7.84 -12.58 20.90
N SER A 78 7.44 -11.44 21.49
CA SER A 78 6.12 -10.85 21.24
C SER A 78 6.02 -10.31 19.82
N ILE A 79 7.09 -9.67 19.33
CA ILE A 79 7.20 -9.16 17.96
C ILE A 79 7.12 -10.31 16.96
N ARG A 80 7.91 -11.38 17.17
CA ARG A 80 7.88 -12.59 16.32
C ARG A 80 6.50 -13.24 16.30
N ARG A 81 5.83 -13.31 17.45
CA ARG A 81 4.47 -13.87 17.55
C ARG A 81 3.44 -13.03 16.79
N ALA A 82 3.52 -11.70 16.88
CA ALA A 82 2.66 -10.80 16.10
C ALA A 82 2.86 -11.00 14.60
N ILE A 83 4.13 -11.07 14.14
CA ILE A 83 4.45 -11.35 12.73
C ILE A 83 3.86 -12.68 12.27
N GLN A 84 3.96 -13.74 13.09
CA GLN A 84 3.37 -15.05 12.77
C GLN A 84 1.84 -14.98 12.61
N PHE A 85 1.14 -14.27 13.49
CA PHE A 85 -0.31 -14.11 13.38
C PHE A 85 -0.75 -13.22 12.21
N SER A 86 0.14 -12.35 11.73
CA SER A 86 -0.07 -11.53 10.54
C SER A 86 0.45 -12.19 9.25
N ASP A 87 0.88 -13.47 9.29
CA ASP A 87 1.29 -14.18 8.08
C ASP A 87 0.13 -14.27 7.10
N PHE A 88 0.46 -14.16 5.81
CA PHE A 88 -0.55 -14.10 4.75
C PHE A 88 -1.43 -15.37 4.71
N LYS A 89 -0.87 -16.55 4.99
CA LYS A 89 -1.64 -17.80 5.01
C LYS A 89 -2.61 -17.82 6.19
N GLU A 90 -2.17 -17.30 7.33
CA GLU A 90 -2.98 -17.25 8.54
C GLU A 90 -4.16 -16.28 8.38
N ILE A 91 -3.93 -15.07 7.86
CA ILE A 91 -5.02 -14.10 7.63
C ILE A 91 -5.98 -14.56 6.53
N GLN A 92 -5.49 -15.25 5.49
CA GLN A 92 -6.36 -15.82 4.45
C GLN A 92 -7.22 -16.98 5.00
N LYS A 93 -6.65 -17.83 5.86
CA LYS A 93 -7.41 -18.86 6.58
C LYS A 93 -8.51 -18.24 7.44
N GLN A 94 -8.19 -17.19 8.20
CA GLN A 94 -9.18 -16.48 9.03
C GLN A 94 -10.28 -15.82 8.18
N GLU A 95 -9.95 -15.25 7.02
CA GLU A 95 -10.94 -14.73 6.08
C GLU A 95 -11.89 -15.83 5.59
N VAL A 96 -11.38 -17.01 5.27
CA VAL A 96 -12.22 -18.14 4.82
C VAL A 96 -13.15 -18.62 5.94
N GLU A 97 -12.65 -18.70 7.17
CA GLU A 97 -13.41 -19.22 8.31
C GLU A 97 -14.48 -18.24 8.82
N LYS A 98 -14.17 -16.94 8.87
CA LYS A 98 -14.99 -15.94 9.57
C LYS A 98 -15.49 -14.81 8.67
N GLY A 99 -15.04 -14.77 7.42
CA GLY A 99 -15.20 -13.62 6.54
C GLY A 99 -14.31 -12.45 6.95
N PHE A 100 -14.33 -11.40 6.13
CA PHE A 100 -13.63 -10.15 6.41
C PHE A 100 -14.58 -8.97 6.18
N LYS A 101 -14.87 -8.20 7.24
CA LYS A 101 -15.92 -7.17 7.22
C LYS A 101 -15.63 -6.04 6.23
N GLU A 102 -14.36 -5.72 6.01
CA GLU A 102 -13.95 -4.66 5.08
C GLU A 102 -13.83 -5.14 3.63
N LYS A 103 -14.13 -6.42 3.36
CA LYS A 103 -14.12 -6.96 2.01
C LYS A 103 -15.17 -6.26 1.14
N PRO A 104 -14.78 -5.61 0.03
CA PRO A 104 -15.75 -5.04 -0.90
C PRO A 104 -16.70 -6.10 -1.46
N ALA A 105 -17.99 -5.75 -1.64
CA ALA A 105 -19.00 -6.68 -2.13
C ALA A 105 -18.67 -7.29 -3.50
N LYS A 106 -17.89 -6.57 -4.33
CA LYS A 106 -17.56 -6.97 -5.70
C LYS A 106 -16.32 -7.86 -5.82
N VAL A 107 -15.61 -8.16 -4.73
CA VAL A 107 -14.40 -9.01 -4.77
C VAL A 107 -14.64 -10.36 -4.10
N LYS A 108 -14.06 -11.42 -4.67
CA LYS A 108 -14.19 -12.79 -4.16
C LYS A 108 -13.52 -12.92 -2.79
N THR A 109 -12.25 -12.53 -2.70
CA THR A 109 -11.43 -12.49 -1.48
C THR A 109 -10.79 -11.13 -1.32
N PHE A 110 -10.52 -10.74 -0.08
CA PHE A 110 -9.77 -9.54 0.30
C PHE A 110 -8.28 -9.83 0.23
N PHE A 111 -7.82 -10.96 0.78
CA PHE A 111 -6.42 -11.38 0.72
C PHE A 111 -6.18 -12.22 -0.54
N ARG A 112 -5.71 -11.56 -1.63
CA ARG A 112 -5.54 -12.20 -2.96
C ARG A 112 -4.26 -13.05 -3.09
N LYS A 113 -3.08 -12.41 -3.16
CA LYS A 113 -1.79 -13.09 -3.42
C LYS A 113 -0.74 -12.90 -2.32
N GLY A 114 -0.65 -11.71 -1.72
CA GLY A 114 0.32 -11.45 -0.66
C GLY A 114 1.79 -11.53 -1.09
N ILE A 115 2.07 -11.24 -2.37
CA ILE A 115 3.40 -11.28 -2.97
C ILE A 115 3.78 -9.90 -3.51
N ALA A 116 5.07 -9.59 -3.46
CA ALA A 116 5.65 -8.44 -4.15
C ALA A 116 5.97 -8.78 -5.61
N GLY A 117 6.00 -7.78 -6.49
CA GLY A 117 6.42 -7.95 -7.88
C GLY A 117 5.42 -8.61 -8.85
N ALA A 118 4.19 -8.91 -8.40
CA ALA A 118 3.17 -9.52 -9.26
C ALA A 118 2.81 -8.69 -10.51
N TRP A 119 3.08 -7.38 -10.47
CA TRP A 119 2.85 -6.48 -11.59
C TRP A 119 3.66 -6.87 -12.85
N LYS A 120 4.82 -7.53 -12.67
CA LYS A 120 5.69 -7.98 -13.78
C LYS A 120 4.98 -8.95 -14.73
N ASP A 121 4.05 -9.76 -14.19
CA ASP A 121 3.29 -10.76 -14.96
C ASP A 121 1.88 -10.28 -15.32
N GLU A 122 1.36 -9.26 -14.64
CA GLU A 122 -0.04 -8.83 -14.73
C GLU A 122 -0.26 -7.53 -15.52
N MET A 123 0.80 -6.75 -15.76
CA MET A 123 0.68 -5.43 -16.37
C MET A 123 1.33 -5.35 -17.76
N PRO A 124 0.65 -4.76 -18.76
CA PRO A 124 1.27 -4.41 -20.03
C PRO A 124 2.45 -3.44 -19.83
N GLU A 125 3.54 -3.65 -20.58
CA GLU A 125 4.77 -2.85 -20.46
C GLU A 125 4.55 -1.36 -20.65
N ASP A 126 3.67 -0.97 -21.59
CA ASP A 126 3.37 0.44 -21.86
C ASP A 126 2.76 1.15 -20.64
N LEU A 127 1.89 0.46 -19.89
CA LEU A 127 1.29 1.00 -18.68
C LEU A 127 2.30 1.08 -17.52
N VAL A 128 3.21 0.11 -17.43
CA VAL A 128 4.31 0.15 -16.46
C VAL A 128 5.19 1.37 -16.74
N LYS A 129 5.56 1.57 -18.01
CA LYS A 129 6.37 2.72 -18.43
C LYS A 129 5.68 4.05 -18.14
N GLN A 130 4.37 4.13 -18.39
CA GLN A 130 3.57 5.31 -18.05
C GLN A 130 3.62 5.59 -16.54
N ILE A 131 3.32 4.62 -15.69
CA ILE A 131 3.39 4.78 -14.22
C ILE A 131 4.78 5.23 -13.77
N CYS A 132 5.83 4.58 -14.28
CA CYS A 132 7.20 4.92 -13.91
C CYS A 132 7.57 6.34 -14.34
N THR A 133 7.01 6.84 -15.44
CA THR A 133 7.22 8.22 -15.91
C THR A 133 6.43 9.22 -15.07
N ASP A 134 5.13 9.00 -14.92
CA ASP A 134 4.20 9.89 -14.21
C ASP A 134 4.58 10.05 -12.73
N HIS A 135 5.18 9.02 -12.13
CA HIS A 135 5.49 8.97 -10.70
C HIS A 135 7.00 8.83 -10.39
N ALA A 136 7.87 9.11 -11.37
CA ALA A 136 9.31 8.84 -11.29
C ALA A 136 9.98 9.39 -10.02
N GLU A 137 9.68 10.63 -9.65
CA GLU A 137 10.26 11.31 -8.49
C GLU A 137 10.01 10.54 -7.19
N ILE A 138 8.75 10.21 -6.92
CA ILE A 138 8.34 9.50 -5.69
C ILE A 138 8.76 8.04 -5.75
N MET A 139 8.63 7.38 -6.90
CA MET A 139 9.09 6.00 -7.04
C MET A 139 10.60 5.87 -6.81
N LYS A 140 11.40 6.81 -7.33
CA LYS A 140 12.86 6.82 -7.09
C LYS A 140 13.18 7.11 -5.62
N ARG A 141 12.50 8.09 -5.01
CA ARG A 141 12.67 8.42 -3.58
C ARG A 141 12.47 7.21 -2.66
N PHE A 142 11.50 6.35 -2.96
CA PHE A 142 11.20 5.17 -2.16
C PHE A 142 11.82 3.87 -2.71
N GLY A 143 12.77 3.96 -3.64
CA GLY A 143 13.55 2.82 -4.11
C GLY A 143 12.74 1.81 -4.91
N TYR A 144 11.71 2.26 -5.64
CA TYR A 144 10.97 1.47 -6.62
C TYR A 144 11.60 1.56 -8.01
N LEU A 145 12.38 2.61 -8.29
CA LEU A 145 13.17 2.77 -9.51
C LEU A 145 14.66 2.77 -9.20
N ASP A 146 15.45 2.22 -10.11
CA ASP A 146 16.91 2.36 -10.11
C ASP A 146 17.36 3.75 -10.61
N ASP A 147 18.67 3.98 -10.66
CA ASP A 147 19.21 5.25 -11.11
C ASP A 147 18.93 5.57 -12.59
N SER A 148 18.68 4.54 -13.39
CA SER A 148 18.30 4.65 -14.80
C SER A 148 16.80 4.85 -15.02
N GLY A 149 16.00 4.89 -13.94
CA GLY A 149 14.55 5.05 -13.99
C GLY A 149 13.80 3.76 -14.32
N LYS A 150 14.46 2.60 -14.23
CA LYS A 150 13.82 1.30 -14.44
C LYS A 150 13.25 0.75 -13.13
N PRO A 151 12.07 0.13 -13.15
CA PRO A 151 11.50 -0.50 -11.98
C PRO A 151 12.31 -1.71 -11.51
N ILE A 152 12.48 -1.84 -10.20
CA ILE A 152 13.25 -2.91 -9.54
C ILE A 152 12.33 -4.10 -9.21
#